data_AF-A0A1D8D0M7-F1
#
_entry.id   AF-A0A1D8D0M7-F1
#
_cell.length_a   1.000
_cell.length_b   1.000
_cell.length_c   1.000
_cell.angle_alpha   90.00
_cell.angle_beta   90.00
_cell.angle_gamma   90.00
#
_symmetry.space_group_name_H-M   'P 1'
#
loop_
_entity.id
_entity.type
_entity.pdbx_description
1 polymer ?
#
loop_
_entity_poly.entity_id
_entity_poly.type
_entity_poly.pdbx_seq_one_letter_code
_entity_poly.pdbx_strand_id
1 'polypeptide(L)'
;MRKIRIFLASSSELTADRESFEIEINRKNKLLAEKEVFLHLDIWEDLPAQMTQTRSQDEYNKQIKAADLFALLAWNKVGKYTEEEFDVAYRLFKSKKKPAIFTWFKEPPQAAEPSLDQFKKKLAGMGHFPAFYKEADDLWNQFNKELDRLDLASMGKIDDARGIYVDNRGANIKTQINDAIINNPTFQ
;
A
#
# COMPACT_ATOMS: atom_id res chain seq x y z
N MET A 1 -3.42 13.80 17.26
CA MET A 1 -3.95 12.95 16.17
C MET A 1 -3.01 12.87 14.95
N ARG A 2 -2.43 11.69 14.73
CA ARG A 2 -1.55 11.35 13.62
C ARG A 2 -2.37 10.97 12.38
N LYS A 3 -2.06 11.59 11.25
CA LYS A 3 -2.76 11.39 9.99
C LYS A 3 -1.96 10.42 9.11
N ILE A 4 -2.57 9.31 8.69
CA ILE A 4 -2.04 8.40 7.66
C ILE A 4 -2.79 8.71 6.37
N ARG A 5 -2.07 9.08 5.31
CA ARG A 5 -2.68 9.41 4.02
C ARG A 5 -2.73 8.19 3.11
N ILE A 6 -3.89 7.94 2.51
CA ILE A 6 -4.16 6.83 1.61
C ILE A 6 -4.59 7.43 0.28
N PHE A 7 -3.82 7.23 -0.78
CA PHE A 7 -4.23 7.60 -2.13
C PHE A 7 -4.91 6.40 -2.80
N LEU A 8 -6.16 6.57 -3.21
CA LEU A 8 -6.95 5.53 -3.86
C LEU A 8 -7.06 5.79 -5.37
N ALA A 9 -6.33 4.99 -6.14
CA ALA A 9 -6.44 4.96 -7.59
C ALA A 9 -7.43 3.86 -7.99
N SER A 10 -8.42 4.17 -8.84
CA SER A 10 -9.34 3.14 -9.33
C SER A 10 -9.84 3.38 -10.75
N SER A 11 -10.26 2.30 -11.39
CA SER A 11 -11.07 2.38 -12.61
C SER A 11 -12.45 2.99 -12.30
N SER A 12 -13.02 3.73 -13.26
CA SER A 12 -14.27 4.49 -13.09
C SER A 12 -15.51 3.61 -12.84
N GLU A 13 -15.45 2.34 -13.22
CA GLU A 13 -16.51 1.34 -13.03
C GLU A 13 -16.64 0.82 -11.59
N LEU A 14 -15.70 1.16 -10.71
CA LEU A 14 -15.64 0.70 -9.31
C LEU A 14 -16.20 1.75 -8.33
N THR A 15 -17.18 2.56 -8.73
CA THR A 15 -17.79 3.57 -7.86
C THR A 15 -18.38 2.96 -6.59
N ALA A 16 -19.18 1.90 -6.70
CA ALA A 16 -19.80 1.26 -5.54
C ALA A 16 -18.76 0.68 -4.55
N ASP A 17 -17.68 0.09 -5.07
CA ASP A 17 -16.60 -0.44 -4.26
C ASP A 17 -15.84 0.68 -3.52
N ARG A 18 -15.63 1.83 -4.17
CA ARG A 18 -15.01 3.01 -3.54
C ARG A 18 -15.86 3.64 -2.45
N GLU A 19 -17.15 3.85 -2.71
CA GLU A 19 -18.08 4.39 -1.72
C GLU A 19 -18.12 3.50 -0.46
N SER A 20 -18.18 2.18 -0.68
CA SER A 20 -18.12 1.20 0.41
C SER A 20 -16.79 1.27 1.16
N PHE A 21 -15.67 1.38 0.43
CA PHE A 21 -14.34 1.53 1.02
C PHE A 21 -14.22 2.80 1.87
N GLU A 22 -14.73 3.93 1.40
CA GLU A 22 -14.76 5.20 2.13
C GLU A 22 -15.57 5.09 3.43
N ILE A 23 -16.77 4.48 3.36
CA ILE A 23 -17.62 4.24 4.54
C ILE A 23 -16.86 3.41 5.58
N GLU A 24 -16.19 2.34 5.17
CA GLU A 24 -15.45 1.46 6.07
C GLU A 24 -14.22 2.15 6.68
N ILE A 25 -13.50 2.97 5.92
CA ILE A 25 -12.42 3.82 6.45
C ILE A 25 -12.96 4.76 7.51
N ASN A 26 -14.10 5.41 7.26
CA ASN A 26 -14.74 6.30 8.22
C ASN A 26 -15.23 5.56 9.48
N ARG A 27 -15.71 4.32 9.35
CA ARG A 27 -16.04 3.45 10.49
C ARG A 27 -14.80 3.09 11.30
N LYS A 28 -13.71 2.68 10.64
CA LYS A 28 -12.42 2.38 11.30
C LYS A 28 -11.84 3.61 11.99
N ASN A 29 -11.99 4.80 11.43
CA ASN A 29 -11.56 6.05 12.06
C ASN A 29 -12.21 6.30 13.42
N LYS A 30 -13.46 5.88 13.64
CA LYS A 30 -14.09 5.96 14.98
C LYS A 30 -13.34 5.13 16.01
N LEU A 31 -12.87 3.95 15.62
CA LEU A 31 -12.08 3.05 16.48
C LEU A 31 -10.64 3.55 16.65
N LEU A 32 -10.07 4.17 15.62
CA LEU A 32 -8.71 4.70 15.64
C LEU A 32 -8.59 6.04 16.38
N ALA A 33 -9.70 6.75 16.59
CA ALA A 33 -9.73 8.00 17.35
C ALA A 33 -9.18 7.83 18.77
N GLU A 34 -9.49 6.72 19.45
CA GLU A 34 -8.95 6.38 20.77
C GLU A 34 -7.42 6.20 20.78
N LYS A 35 -6.85 5.84 19.61
CA LYS A 35 -5.41 5.66 19.41
C LYS A 35 -4.73 6.92 18.85
N GLU A 36 -5.46 8.03 18.77
CA GLU A 36 -5.04 9.26 18.10
C GLU A 36 -4.57 9.05 16.65
N VAL A 37 -5.17 8.11 15.91
CA VAL A 37 -4.85 7.85 14.50
C VAL A 37 -6.04 8.20 13.63
N PHE A 38 -5.77 8.79 12.46
CA PHE A 38 -6.78 9.08 11.46
C PHE A 38 -6.29 8.68 10.08
N LEU A 39 -7.07 7.85 9.41
CA LEU A 39 -6.88 7.48 8.01
C LEU A 39 -7.57 8.52 7.15
N HIS A 40 -6.78 9.21 6.33
CA HIS A 40 -7.27 10.16 5.35
C HIS A 40 -7.24 9.51 3.98
N LEU A 41 -8.42 9.24 3.45
CA LEU A 41 -8.60 8.73 2.11
C LEU A 41 -8.64 9.91 1.14
N ASP A 42 -7.73 9.92 0.17
CA ASP A 42 -7.72 10.82 -0.97
C ASP A 42 -8.28 10.04 -2.16
N ILE A 43 -9.49 10.38 -2.62
CA ILE A 43 -10.14 9.83 -3.83
C ILE A 43 -10.20 10.93 -4.88
N TRP A 44 -10.00 10.59 -6.16
CA TRP A 44 -10.05 11.57 -7.25
C TRP A 44 -11.42 12.25 -7.43
N GLU A 45 -12.50 11.66 -6.91
CA GLU A 45 -13.87 12.21 -6.98
C GLU A 45 -14.12 13.39 -6.05
N ASP A 46 -13.39 13.45 -4.93
CA ASP A 46 -13.48 14.55 -3.97
C ASP A 46 -12.79 15.83 -4.48
N LEU A 47 -12.14 15.74 -5.64
CA LEU A 47 -11.53 16.90 -6.28
C LEU A 47 -12.61 17.75 -6.96
N PRO A 48 -12.57 19.09 -6.79
CA PRO A 48 -13.62 19.97 -7.26
C PRO A 48 -14.00 19.75 -8.73
N ALA A 49 -15.30 19.64 -9.01
CA ALA A 49 -15.85 19.57 -10.36
C ALA A 49 -15.57 20.84 -11.21
N GLN A 50 -15.00 21.88 -10.59
CA GLN A 50 -14.57 23.09 -11.28
C GLN A 50 -13.56 22.76 -12.38
N MET A 51 -13.76 23.42 -13.53
CA MET A 51 -12.85 23.34 -14.66
C MET A 51 -11.65 24.25 -14.36
N THR A 52 -10.65 23.73 -13.65
CA THR A 52 -9.38 24.42 -13.48
C THR A 52 -8.49 24.13 -14.68
N GLN A 53 -7.72 25.12 -15.14
CA GLN A 53 -6.69 24.94 -16.18
C GLN A 53 -5.64 23.88 -15.80
N THR A 54 -5.59 23.52 -14.52
CA THR A 54 -4.55 22.72 -13.86
C THR A 54 -5.08 21.42 -13.28
N ARG A 55 -6.06 20.73 -13.91
CA ARG A 55 -6.26 19.27 -13.70
C ARG A 55 -5.02 18.48 -14.21
N SER A 56 -3.83 18.93 -13.85
CA SER A 56 -2.57 18.42 -14.34
C SER A 56 -2.18 17.24 -13.50
N GLN A 57 -1.52 16.28 -14.16
CA GLN A 57 -0.88 15.15 -13.53
C GLN A 57 -0.01 15.55 -12.32
N ASP A 58 0.46 16.80 -12.27
CA ASP A 58 1.26 17.34 -11.16
C ASP A 58 0.51 17.39 -9.82
N GLU A 59 -0.81 17.63 -9.82
CA GLU A 59 -1.58 17.69 -8.59
C GLU A 59 -1.79 16.30 -7.99
N TYR A 60 -2.13 15.31 -8.83
CA TYR A 60 -2.15 13.90 -8.42
C TYR A 60 -0.78 13.43 -7.94
N ASN A 61 0.28 13.80 -8.66
CA ASN A 61 1.64 13.48 -8.25
C ASN A 61 2.01 14.08 -6.88
N LYS A 62 1.49 15.26 -6.52
CA LYS A 62 1.69 15.84 -5.18
C LYS A 62 0.97 15.03 -4.12
N GLN A 63 -0.26 14.58 -4.39
CA GLN A 63 -1.01 13.74 -3.45
C GLN A 63 -0.32 12.39 -3.23
N ILE A 64 0.11 11.72 -4.31
CA ILE A 64 0.86 10.45 -4.23
C ILE A 64 2.18 10.63 -3.47
N LYS A 65 2.88 11.75 -3.67
CA LYS A 65 4.11 12.08 -2.92
C LYS A 65 3.87 12.26 -1.42
N ALA A 66 2.68 12.72 -1.04
CA ALA A 66 2.28 12.93 0.36
C ALA A 66 1.64 11.67 0.99
N ALA A 67 1.34 10.65 0.20
CA ALA A 67 0.68 9.44 0.68
C ALA A 67 1.63 8.56 1.50
N ASP A 68 1.10 7.97 2.57
CA ASP A 68 1.76 6.88 3.30
C ASP A 68 1.42 5.54 2.67
N LEU A 69 0.19 5.39 2.19
CA LEU A 69 -0.36 4.21 1.54
C LEU A 69 -0.89 4.55 0.15
N PHE A 70 -0.66 3.68 -0.82
CA PHE A 70 -1.23 3.76 -2.16
C PHE A 70 -2.02 2.49 -2.42
N ALA A 71 -3.30 2.62 -2.77
CA ALA A 71 -4.19 1.51 -3.09
C ALA A 71 -4.66 1.65 -4.54
N LEU A 72 -4.50 0.60 -5.34
CA LEU A 72 -5.02 0.52 -6.71
C LEU A 72 -6.13 -0.52 -6.79
N LEU A 73 -7.30 -0.13 -7.29
CA LEU A 73 -8.41 -1.02 -7.58
C LEU A 73 -8.69 -1.07 -9.10
N ALA A 74 -8.77 -2.27 -9.67
CA ALA A 74 -9.11 -2.45 -11.08
C ALA A 74 -10.07 -3.64 -11.26
N TRP A 75 -10.88 -3.63 -12.33
CA TRP A 75 -11.82 -4.71 -12.63
C TRP A 75 -11.71 -5.22 -14.07
N ASN A 76 -12.32 -4.52 -15.02
CA ASN A 76 -12.31 -4.88 -16.43
C ASN A 76 -11.07 -4.32 -17.13
N LYS A 77 -10.56 -3.18 -16.65
CA LYS A 77 -9.43 -2.47 -17.23
C LYS A 77 -8.62 -1.71 -16.21
N VAL A 78 -7.44 -1.27 -16.67
CA VAL A 78 -6.63 -0.26 -16.00
C VAL A 78 -6.55 0.94 -16.93
N GLY A 79 -7.03 2.10 -16.47
CA GLY A 79 -6.96 3.34 -17.23
C GLY A 79 -5.53 3.88 -17.31
N LYS A 80 -5.23 4.62 -18.38
CA LYS A 80 -3.91 5.26 -18.57
C LYS A 80 -3.49 6.09 -17.35
N TYR A 81 -4.41 6.88 -16.79
CA TYR A 81 -4.13 7.70 -15.61
C TYR A 81 -3.82 6.84 -14.37
N THR A 82 -4.61 5.78 -14.12
CA THR A 82 -4.39 4.82 -13.03
C THR A 82 -3.02 4.14 -13.12
N GLU A 83 -2.60 3.79 -14.34
CA GLU A 83 -1.27 3.23 -14.57
C GLU A 83 -0.15 4.26 -14.33
N GLU A 84 -0.32 5.50 -14.78
CA GLU A 84 0.64 6.59 -14.53
C GLU A 84 0.80 6.90 -13.03
N GLU A 85 -0.31 6.91 -12.30
CA GLU A 85 -0.33 7.08 -10.84
C GLU A 85 0.42 5.95 -10.13
N PHE A 86 0.19 4.69 -10.54
CA PHE A 86 0.94 3.55 -10.04
C PHE A 86 2.44 3.69 -10.29
N ASP A 87 2.84 4.13 -11.49
CA ASP A 87 4.25 4.31 -11.82
C ASP A 87 4.91 5.40 -10.97
N VAL A 88 4.18 6.47 -10.65
CA VAL A 88 4.64 7.52 -9.72
C VAL A 88 4.83 6.95 -8.33
N ALA A 89 3.83 6.22 -7.81
CA ALA A 89 3.90 5.59 -6.49
C ALA A 89 5.04 4.59 -6.41
N TYR A 90 5.24 3.75 -7.44
CA TYR A 90 6.32 2.78 -7.51
C TYR A 90 7.71 3.43 -7.50
N ARG A 91 7.90 4.50 -8.28
CA ARG A 91 9.18 5.26 -8.26
C ARG A 91 9.48 5.84 -6.88
N LEU A 92 8.46 6.34 -6.19
CA LEU A 92 8.59 6.84 -4.82
C LEU A 92 8.90 5.72 -3.84
N PHE A 93 8.21 4.59 -3.93
CA PHE A 93 8.48 3.42 -3.09
C PHE A 93 9.90 2.90 -3.25
N LYS A 94 10.42 2.83 -4.49
CA LYS A 94 11.81 2.40 -4.74
C LYS A 94 12.84 3.33 -4.12
N SER A 95 12.58 4.63 -4.08
CA SER A 95 13.52 5.64 -3.58
C SER A 95 13.38 5.93 -2.09
N LYS A 96 12.16 5.95 -1.55
CA LYS A 96 11.84 6.40 -0.18
C LYS A 96 11.17 5.33 0.69
N LYS A 97 10.88 4.15 0.15
CA LYS A 97 10.08 3.09 0.81
C LYS A 97 8.65 3.50 1.18
N LYS A 98 8.17 4.62 0.65
CA LYS A 98 6.79 5.12 0.76
C LYS A 98 6.32 5.67 -0.60
N PRO A 99 5.01 5.60 -0.90
CA PRO A 99 3.97 4.95 -0.11
C PRO A 99 4.10 3.42 -0.14
N ALA A 100 3.54 2.71 0.86
CA ALA A 100 3.33 1.27 0.74
C ALA A 100 2.25 1.02 -0.32
N ILE A 101 2.53 0.12 -1.27
CA ILE A 101 1.71 -0.07 -2.47
C ILE A 101 0.90 -1.35 -2.34
N PHE A 102 -0.41 -1.23 -2.53
CA PHE A 102 -1.32 -2.34 -2.61
C PHE A 102 -2.10 -2.31 -3.93
N THR A 103 -2.43 -3.48 -4.45
CA THR A 103 -3.15 -3.62 -5.71
C THR A 103 -4.15 -4.75 -5.63
N TRP A 104 -5.40 -4.45 -5.97
CA TRP A 104 -6.50 -5.39 -5.98
C TRP A 104 -7.20 -5.43 -7.33
N PHE A 105 -7.46 -6.65 -7.80
CA PHE A 105 -8.31 -6.89 -8.96
C PHE A 105 -9.64 -7.51 -8.53
N LYS A 106 -10.74 -6.89 -8.97
CA LYS A 106 -12.07 -7.46 -8.79
C LYS A 106 -12.24 -8.67 -9.71
N GLU A 107 -12.82 -9.74 -9.21
CA GLU A 107 -13.07 -10.98 -9.96
C GLU A 107 -14.47 -11.55 -9.74
N PRO A 108 -15.06 -12.18 -10.77
CA PRO A 108 -14.55 -12.27 -12.14
C PRO A 108 -14.68 -10.92 -12.88
N PRO A 109 -13.84 -10.62 -13.90
CA PRO A 109 -14.08 -9.50 -14.78
C PRO A 109 -15.41 -9.69 -15.55
N GLN A 110 -16.15 -8.61 -15.76
CA GLN A 110 -17.35 -8.64 -16.61
C GLN A 110 -16.98 -8.65 -18.09
N ALA A 111 -16.01 -7.82 -18.49
CA ALA A 111 -15.53 -7.69 -19.85
C ALA A 111 -14.05 -7.24 -19.85
N ALA A 112 -13.12 -8.18 -19.69
CA ALA A 112 -11.70 -7.87 -19.59
C ALA A 112 -11.16 -7.18 -20.86
N GLU A 113 -10.57 -5.99 -20.70
CA GLU A 113 -9.85 -5.27 -21.74
C GLU A 113 -8.35 -5.63 -21.74
N PRO A 114 -7.64 -5.52 -22.88
CA PRO A 114 -6.22 -5.85 -22.96
C PRO A 114 -5.32 -5.09 -21.97
N SER A 115 -5.73 -3.89 -21.54
CA SER A 115 -5.00 -3.08 -20.56
C SER A 115 -4.90 -3.76 -19.19
N LEU A 116 -5.91 -4.55 -18.80
CA LEU A 116 -5.88 -5.31 -17.56
C LEU A 116 -4.76 -6.35 -17.56
N ASP A 117 -4.67 -7.14 -18.64
CA ASP A 117 -3.67 -8.19 -18.78
C ASP A 117 -2.26 -7.63 -18.94
N GLN A 118 -2.11 -6.51 -19.66
CA GLN A 118 -0.85 -5.80 -19.78
C GLN A 118 -0.36 -5.32 -18.42
N PHE A 119 -1.25 -4.74 -17.62
CA PHE A 119 -0.90 -4.27 -16.28
C PHE A 119 -0.58 -5.43 -15.33
N LYS A 120 -1.34 -6.54 -15.35
CA LYS A 120 -1.01 -7.76 -14.58
C LYS A 120 0.39 -8.30 -14.93
N LYS A 121 0.76 -8.33 -16.21
CA LYS A 121 2.11 -8.73 -16.65
C LYS A 121 3.19 -7.77 -16.17
N LYS A 122 2.91 -6.46 -16.19
CA LYS A 122 3.80 -5.43 -15.65
C LYS A 122 4.08 -5.66 -14.16
N LEU A 123 3.05 -5.87 -13.35
CA LEU A 123 3.19 -6.17 -11.92
C LEU A 123 4.04 -7.43 -11.68
N ALA A 124 3.77 -8.50 -12.42
CA ALA A 124 4.54 -9.74 -12.32
C ALA A 124 6.03 -9.52 -12.66
N GLY A 125 6.33 -8.76 -13.71
CA GLY A 125 7.72 -8.40 -14.08
C GLY A 125 8.44 -7.58 -13.02
N MET A 126 7.71 -6.90 -12.14
CA MET A 126 8.25 -6.10 -11.03
C MET A 126 8.30 -6.88 -9.70
N GLY A 127 7.83 -8.13 -9.68
CA GLY A 127 7.70 -8.94 -8.47
C GLY A 127 6.60 -8.47 -7.52
N HIS A 128 5.65 -7.67 -8.01
CA HIS A 128 4.49 -7.23 -7.24
C HIS A 128 3.35 -8.22 -7.42
N PHE A 129 2.85 -8.78 -6.31
CA PHE A 129 1.77 -9.75 -6.33
C PHE A 129 0.46 -9.06 -5.97
N PRO A 130 -0.47 -8.89 -6.92
CA PRO A 130 -1.76 -8.31 -6.63
C PRO A 130 -2.64 -9.29 -5.85
N ALA A 131 -3.54 -8.75 -5.06
CA ALA A 131 -4.63 -9.49 -4.44
C ALA A 131 -5.89 -9.45 -5.31
N PHE A 132 -6.83 -10.33 -5.01
CA PHE A 132 -8.09 -10.46 -5.75
C PHE A 132 -9.26 -10.40 -4.77
N TYR A 133 -10.35 -9.78 -5.19
CA TYR A 133 -11.56 -9.67 -4.38
C TYR A 133 -12.82 -9.83 -5.22
N LYS A 134 -13.93 -10.24 -4.60
CA LYS A 134 -15.21 -10.40 -5.31
C LYS A 134 -16.17 -9.25 -5.08
N GLU A 135 -16.28 -8.83 -3.83
CA GLU A 135 -17.22 -7.82 -3.35
C GLU A 135 -16.50 -6.80 -2.46
N ALA A 136 -17.11 -5.63 -2.26
CA ALA A 136 -16.52 -4.55 -1.46
C ALA A 136 -16.17 -4.99 -0.02
N ASP A 137 -16.96 -5.86 0.58
CA ASP A 137 -16.69 -6.40 1.92
C ASP A 137 -15.42 -7.26 1.96
N ASP A 138 -15.13 -8.02 0.89
CA ASP A 138 -13.90 -8.81 0.77
C ASP A 138 -12.69 -7.89 0.63
N LEU A 139 -12.80 -6.85 -0.21
CA LEU A 139 -11.78 -5.80 -0.32
C LEU A 139 -11.48 -5.17 1.04
N TRP A 140 -12.50 -4.76 1.78
CA TRP A 140 -12.32 -4.17 3.10
C TRP A 140 -11.68 -5.14 4.09
N ASN A 141 -12.15 -6.39 4.14
CA ASN A 141 -11.59 -7.41 5.04
C ASN A 141 -10.10 -7.65 4.77
N GLN A 142 -9.69 -7.64 3.50
CA GLN A 142 -8.28 -7.75 3.12
C GLN A 142 -7.50 -6.50 3.52
N PHE A 143 -8.00 -5.30 3.18
CA PHE A 143 -7.31 -4.05 3.49
C PHE A 143 -7.18 -3.82 5.00
N ASN A 144 -8.23 -4.09 5.77
CA ASN A 144 -8.24 -3.94 7.22
C ASN A 144 -7.20 -4.87 7.89
N LYS A 145 -6.98 -6.08 7.36
CA LYS A 145 -5.89 -6.95 7.83
C LYS A 145 -4.52 -6.35 7.53
N GLU A 146 -4.32 -5.74 6.37
CA GLU A 146 -3.06 -5.04 6.07
C GLU A 146 -2.86 -3.83 6.99
N LEU A 147 -3.92 -3.07 7.28
CA LEU A 147 -3.86 -1.98 8.26
C LEU A 147 -3.49 -2.48 9.65
N ASP A 148 -3.99 -3.63 10.10
CA ASP A 148 -3.66 -4.19 11.41
C ASP A 148 -2.22 -4.76 11.45
N ARG A 149 -1.68 -5.21 10.31
CA ARG A 149 -0.27 -5.66 10.17
C ARG A 149 0.71 -4.51 10.11
N LEU A 150 0.32 -3.41 9.47
CA LEU A 150 1.07 -2.18 9.53
C LEU A 150 1.03 -1.73 10.98
N ASP A 151 2.19 -1.56 11.62
CA ASP A 151 2.23 -0.85 12.90
C ASP A 151 1.88 0.60 12.62
N LEU A 152 0.58 0.88 12.52
CA LEU A 152 0.07 2.16 12.10
C LEU A 152 0.75 3.20 12.98
N ALA A 153 0.79 3.02 14.30
CA ALA A 153 1.37 3.96 15.26
C ALA A 153 2.84 4.36 14.97
N SER A 154 3.65 3.50 14.36
CA SER A 154 5.05 3.81 14.00
C SER A 154 5.25 4.36 12.59
N MET A 155 4.25 4.29 11.69
CA MET A 155 4.40 4.77 10.31
C MET A 155 4.71 6.27 10.18
N GLY A 156 4.46 7.08 11.22
CA GLY A 156 4.84 8.50 11.28
C GLY A 156 6.18 8.79 11.98
N LYS A 157 6.91 7.77 12.44
CA LYS A 157 8.20 7.94 13.14
C LYS A 157 9.42 7.75 12.24
N ILE A 158 9.22 7.34 10.98
CA ILE A 158 10.31 7.05 10.04
C ILE A 158 10.62 8.29 9.21
N ASP A 159 11.00 9.38 9.87
CA ASP A 159 11.64 10.52 9.21
C ASP A 159 12.95 10.95 9.90
N ASP A 160 13.45 10.21 10.91
CA ASP A 160 14.75 10.57 11.54
C ASP A 160 15.63 9.41 12.05
N ALA A 161 15.33 8.15 11.72
CA ALA A 161 16.22 7.04 12.02
C ALA A 161 17.13 6.75 10.82
N ARG A 162 18.26 7.47 10.74
CA ARG A 162 19.42 7.01 9.95
C ARG A 162 19.73 5.57 10.36
N GLY A 163 20.04 4.76 9.36
CA GLY A 163 20.01 3.30 9.41
C GLY A 163 20.67 2.67 10.63
N ILE A 164 19.92 1.77 11.27
CA ILE A 164 20.50 0.71 12.08
C ILE A 164 20.76 -0.46 11.13
N TYR A 165 21.94 -0.47 10.53
CA TYR A 165 22.54 -1.73 10.08
C TYR A 165 23.11 -2.42 11.31
N VAL A 166 22.49 -3.52 11.74
CA VAL A 166 23.11 -4.41 12.73
C VAL A 166 24.12 -5.28 11.97
N ASP A 167 25.40 -4.91 12.01
CA ASP A 167 26.49 -5.76 11.54
C ASP A 167 26.80 -6.80 12.62
N ASN A 168 26.36 -8.05 12.38
CA ASN A 168 26.64 -9.17 13.28
C ASN A 168 28.01 -9.83 13.05
N ARG A 169 28.89 -9.25 12.22
CA ARG A 169 30.26 -9.75 12.02
C ARG A 169 31.13 -9.39 13.22
N GLY A 170 31.01 -10.19 14.28
CA GLY A 170 31.81 -10.06 15.51
C GLY A 170 31.04 -10.27 16.80
N ALA A 171 29.71 -10.50 16.75
CA ALA A 171 28.94 -10.83 17.93
C ALA A 171 29.33 -12.24 18.43
N ASN A 172 30.03 -12.31 19.57
CA ASN A 172 30.23 -13.56 20.30
C ASN A 172 28.92 -13.97 20.97
N ILE A 173 28.16 -14.83 20.29
CA ILE A 173 26.98 -15.47 20.87
C ILE A 173 27.48 -16.48 21.93
N LYS A 174 27.38 -16.12 23.21
CA LYS A 174 27.52 -17.09 24.30
C LYS A 174 26.21 -17.86 24.43
N THR A 175 26.11 -18.98 23.73
CA THR A 175 25.04 -19.95 23.99
C THR A 175 25.34 -20.63 25.32
N GLN A 176 24.61 -20.30 26.39
CA GLN A 176 24.58 -21.15 27.58
C GLN A 176 23.79 -22.42 27.20
N ILE A 177 24.52 -23.44 26.77
CA ILE A 177 23.99 -24.79 26.65
C ILE A 177 24.28 -25.44 28.00
N ASN A 178 23.23 -25.69 28.78
CA ASN A 178 23.34 -26.51 29.99
C ASN A 178 23.85 -27.91 29.58
N ASP A 179 25.00 -28.27 30.11
CA ASP A 179 25.51 -29.64 30.27
C ASP A 179 25.56 -30.56 29.04
N ALA A 180 26.26 -30.15 27.98
CA ALA A 180 26.77 -31.11 26.98
C ALA A 180 28.17 -30.72 26.47
N ILE A 181 29.16 -31.56 26.76
CA ILE A 181 30.49 -31.49 26.13
C ILE A 181 30.34 -32.01 24.69
N ILE A 182 30.44 -31.13 23.71
CA ILE A 182 30.58 -31.51 22.30
C ILE A 182 32.03 -31.26 21.90
N ASN A 183 32.83 -32.33 21.84
CA ASN A 183 34.13 -32.30 21.18
C ASN A 183 33.88 -32.33 19.67
N ASN A 184 34.09 -31.21 18.96
CA ASN A 184 34.12 -31.24 17.50
C ASN A 184 35.58 -31.13 17.02
N PRO A 185 36.12 -32.15 16.33
CA PRO A 185 37.45 -32.09 15.75
C PRO A 185 37.49 -31.08 14.60
N THR A 186 38.61 -30.40 14.47
CA THR A 186 38.95 -29.46 13.39
C THR A 186 38.59 -30.00 12.00
N PHE A 187 37.83 -29.22 11.23
CA PHE A 187 37.71 -29.41 9.79
C PHE A 187 38.99 -28.89 9.11
N GLN A 188 39.62 -29.74 8.29
CA GLN A 188 40.66 -29.36 7.33
C GLN A 188 40.06 -28.60 6.16
#